data_AF-A0A328BGS5-F1
#
_entry.id   AF-A0A328BGS5-F1
#
_cell.length_a   1.000
_cell.length_b   1.000
_cell.length_c   1.000
_cell.angle_alpha   90.00
_cell.angle_beta   90.00
_cell.angle_gamma   90.00
#
_symmetry.space_group_name_H-M   'P 1'
#
loop_
_entity.id
_entity.type
_entity.pdbx_description
1 polymer ?
#
loop_
_entity_poly.entity_id
_entity_poly.type
_entity_poly.pdbx_seq_one_letter_code
_entity_poly.pdbx_strand_id
1 'polypeptide(L)'
;MISLPEHLECLGLPAAASEATRRAVHAAHARAMPFENLDIPPGQPISGEVAAIFVKLIRPGGAQTYRVADEAEYRPVRAAEFDIELTAAEQLRPRLAAQ
;
A
#
# COMPACT_ATOMS: atom_id res chain seq x y z
N MET A 1 -5.75 13.14 -16.36
CA MET A 1 -4.48 13.64 -16.93
C MET A 1 -3.44 13.58 -15.83
N ILE A 2 -2.25 13.05 -16.09
CA ILE A 2 -1.16 12.96 -15.11
C ILE A 2 -0.45 14.32 -15.04
N SER A 3 -0.07 14.76 -13.85
CA SER A 3 0.63 16.04 -13.64
C SER A 3 1.94 15.82 -12.88
N LEU A 4 3.07 16.08 -13.55
CA LEU A 4 4.39 16.04 -12.90
C LEU A 4 4.53 17.10 -11.80
N PRO A 5 4.09 18.37 -11.98
CA PRO A 5 4.12 19.36 -10.90
C PRO A 5 3.37 18.91 -9.64
N GLU A 6 2.15 18.37 -9.78
CA GLU A 6 1.38 17.87 -8.63
C GLU A 6 2.04 16.67 -7.96
N HIS A 7 2.65 15.77 -8.73
CA HIS A 7 3.40 14.65 -8.17
C HIS A 7 4.59 15.15 -7.34
N LEU A 8 5.35 16.12 -7.86
CA LEU A 8 6.50 16.68 -7.15
C LEU A 8 6.08 17.47 -5.91
N GLU A 9 4.96 18.19 -5.96
CA GLU A 9 4.37 18.87 -4.80
C GLU A 9 3.97 17.88 -3.71
N CYS A 10 3.30 16.77 -4.08
CA CYS A 10 2.97 15.69 -3.15
C CYS A 10 4.20 15.08 -2.48
N LEU A 11 5.33 15.03 -3.19
CA LEU A 11 6.63 14.57 -2.65
C LEU A 11 7.42 15.66 -1.91
N GLY A 12 6.98 16.92 -1.93
CA GLY A 12 7.69 18.06 -1.36
C GLY A 12 9.01 18.41 -2.08
N LEU A 13 9.08 18.19 -3.39
CA LEU A 13 10.31 18.34 -4.19
C LEU A 13 10.21 19.45 -5.24
N PRO A 14 11.32 20.13 -5.57
CA PRO A 14 11.34 21.15 -6.61
C PRO A 14 11.35 20.53 -8.01
N ALA A 15 10.79 21.25 -8.99
CA ALA A 15 10.82 20.90 -10.41
C ALA A 15 12.18 21.24 -11.05
N ALA A 16 13.21 20.46 -10.74
CA ALA A 16 14.55 20.59 -11.31
C ALA A 16 15.04 19.27 -11.92
N ALA A 17 15.45 19.25 -13.19
CA ALA A 17 15.91 18.04 -13.85
C ALA A 17 17.41 17.77 -13.56
N SER A 18 17.71 17.04 -12.49
CA SER A 18 19.08 16.63 -12.14
C SER A 18 19.13 15.20 -11.60
N GLU A 19 20.31 14.56 -11.62
CA GLU A 19 20.52 13.25 -10.98
C GLU A 19 20.24 13.29 -9.47
N ALA A 20 20.56 14.41 -8.82
CA ALA A 20 20.22 14.63 -7.42
C ALA A 20 18.70 14.61 -7.20
N THR A 21 17.94 15.28 -8.07
CA THR A 21 16.48 15.26 -8.04
C THR A 21 15.94 13.85 -8.29
N ARG A 22 16.51 13.09 -9.24
CA ARG A 22 16.09 11.71 -9.52
C ARG A 22 16.19 10.83 -8.27
N ARG A 23 17.31 10.90 -7.55
CA ARG A 23 17.51 10.16 -6.29
C ARG A 23 16.56 10.62 -5.19
N ALA A 24 16.35 11.94 -5.07
CA ALA A 24 15.41 12.52 -4.11
C ALA A 24 13.97 12.05 -4.37
N VAL A 25 13.54 12.02 -5.64
CA VAL A 25 12.21 11.52 -6.04
C VAL A 25 12.02 10.07 -5.60
N HIS A 26 12.97 9.18 -5.91
CA HIS A 26 12.88 7.78 -5.48
C HIS A 26 12.75 7.64 -3.95
N ALA A 27 13.58 8.36 -3.19
CA ALA A 27 13.56 8.29 -1.73
C ALA A 27 12.30 8.93 -1.12
N ALA A 28 11.79 10.02 -1.70
CA ALA A 28 10.57 10.67 -1.24
C ALA A 28 9.33 9.82 -1.53
N HIS A 29 9.24 9.22 -2.72
CA HIS A 29 8.12 8.38 -3.12
C HIS A 29 7.93 7.20 -2.16
N ALA A 30 9.00 6.48 -1.84
CA ALA A 30 8.95 5.33 -0.92
C ALA A 30 8.52 5.69 0.51
N ARG A 31 8.63 6.96 0.91
CA ARG A 31 8.23 7.45 2.24
C ARG A 31 6.82 8.05 2.25
N ALA A 32 6.46 8.75 1.18
CA ALA A 32 5.18 9.45 1.08
C ALA A 32 4.02 8.53 0.67
N MET A 33 4.29 7.52 -0.16
CA MET A 33 3.26 6.62 -0.69
C MET A 33 3.15 5.38 0.18
N PRO A 34 1.99 5.13 0.82
CA PRO A 34 1.80 3.89 1.55
C PRO A 34 1.75 2.71 0.57
N PHE A 35 2.37 1.59 0.96
CA PHE A 35 2.12 0.31 0.32
C PHE A 35 0.94 -0.35 1.03
N GLU A 36 -0.17 -0.53 0.34
CA GLU A 36 -1.44 -0.98 0.92
C GLU A 36 -2.29 -1.77 -0.06
N ASN A 37 -3.27 -2.48 0.48
CA ASN A 37 -4.25 -3.26 -0.28
C ASN A 37 -5.69 -2.97 0.13
N LEU A 38 -5.99 -1.79 0.70
CA LEU A 38 -7.29 -1.51 1.36
C LEU A 38 -8.51 -1.58 0.43
N ASP A 39 -8.32 -1.45 -0.88
CA ASP A 39 -9.40 -1.64 -1.87
C ASP A 39 -9.77 -3.12 -2.06
N ILE A 40 -8.88 -4.08 -1.77
CA ILE A 40 -9.12 -5.51 -2.00
C ILE A 40 -10.14 -6.10 -1.01
N PRO A 41 -10.00 -5.96 0.33
CA PRO A 41 -10.95 -6.52 1.29
C PRO A 41 -12.42 -6.11 1.08
N PRO A 42 -12.76 -4.83 0.79
CA PRO A 42 -14.13 -4.43 0.49
C PRO A 42 -14.58 -4.79 -0.94
N GLY A 43 -13.74 -5.47 -1.74
CA GLY A 43 -14.06 -5.86 -3.11
C GLY A 43 -14.07 -4.71 -4.11
N GLN A 44 -13.37 -3.60 -3.83
CA GLN A 44 -13.26 -2.49 -4.76
C GLN A 44 -12.37 -2.87 -5.96
N PRO A 45 -12.77 -2.55 -7.21
CA PRO A 45 -11.96 -2.85 -8.38
C PRO A 45 -10.62 -2.13 -8.38
N ILE A 46 -9.54 -2.87 -8.69
CA ILE A 46 -8.20 -2.29 -8.88
C ILE A 46 -8.02 -1.92 -10.35
N SER A 47 -7.84 -0.64 -10.63
CA SER A 47 -7.57 -0.15 -11.98
C SER A 47 -6.08 -0.08 -12.28
N GLY A 48 -5.67 -0.59 -13.44
CA GLY A 48 -4.33 -0.37 -14.01
C GLY A 48 -4.22 0.93 -14.81
N GLU A 49 -5.31 1.67 -14.99
CA GLU A 49 -5.31 2.92 -15.76
C GLU A 49 -4.51 4.00 -15.03
N VAL A 50 -3.54 4.59 -15.74
CA VAL A 50 -2.60 5.53 -15.13
C VAL A 50 -3.31 6.75 -14.54
N ALA A 51 -4.42 7.18 -15.14
CA ALA A 51 -5.22 8.27 -14.60
C ALA A 51 -5.91 7.91 -13.26
N ALA A 52 -6.38 6.68 -13.11
CA ALA A 52 -7.00 6.21 -11.87
C ALA A 52 -5.95 6.03 -10.76
N ILE A 53 -4.79 5.48 -11.11
CA ILE A 53 -3.64 5.37 -10.21
C ILE A 53 -3.22 6.75 -9.70
N PHE A 54 -3.12 7.74 -10.59
CA PHE A 54 -2.75 9.11 -10.21
C PHE A 54 -3.75 9.73 -9.24
N VAL A 55 -5.05 9.57 -9.48
CA VAL A 55 -6.09 10.07 -8.55
C VAL A 55 -5.95 9.38 -7.19
N LYS A 56 -5.80 8.05 -7.16
CA LYS A 56 -5.66 7.30 -5.91
C LYS A 56 -4.44 7.73 -5.09
N LEU A 57 -3.27 7.84 -5.73
CA LEU A 57 -2.01 8.06 -5.03
C LEU A 57 -1.73 9.54 -4.71
N ILE A 58 -2.11 10.46 -5.61
CA ILE A 58 -1.72 11.88 -5.50
C ILE A 58 -2.88 12.76 -5.02
N ARG A 59 -4.13 12.35 -5.27
CA ARG A 59 -5.34 13.08 -4.87
C ARG A 59 -6.29 12.18 -4.07
N PRO A 60 -5.81 11.55 -2.97
CA PRO A 60 -6.62 10.58 -2.26
C PRO A 60 -7.92 11.24 -1.79
N GLY A 61 -9.05 10.64 -2.17
CA GLY A 61 -10.29 10.81 -1.42
C GLY A 61 -10.09 10.30 0.01
N GLY A 62 -10.89 10.76 0.96
CA GLY A 62 -10.71 10.46 2.39
C GLY A 62 -10.38 8.99 2.68
N ALA A 63 -9.38 8.77 3.53
CA ALA A 63 -8.95 7.42 3.90
C ALA A 63 -9.99 6.77 4.84
N GLN A 64 -10.28 5.50 4.61
CA GLN A 64 -11.03 4.67 5.55
C GLN A 64 -10.06 3.69 6.21
N THR A 65 -10.05 3.69 7.54
CA THR A 65 -9.28 2.73 8.32
C THR A 65 -10.10 1.46 8.50
N TYR A 66 -9.55 0.34 8.02
CA TYR A 66 -10.11 -0.99 8.28
C TYR A 66 -9.26 -1.71 9.31
N ARG A 67 -9.90 -2.32 10.31
CA ARG A 67 -9.23 -3.24 11.24
C ARG A 67 -9.09 -4.58 10.54
N VAL A 68 -7.85 -4.97 10.24
CA VAL A 68 -7.55 -6.34 9.80
C VAL A 68 -7.63 -7.25 11.03
N ALA A 69 -8.33 -8.38 10.89
CA ALA A 69 -8.41 -9.38 11.94
C ALA A 69 -7.00 -9.82 12.37
N ASP A 70 -6.79 -10.02 13.67
CA ASP A 70 -5.51 -10.52 14.15
C ASP A 70 -5.38 -12.04 13.94
N GLU A 71 -4.20 -12.57 14.22
CA GLU A 71 -3.93 -13.99 13.98
C GLU A 71 -4.74 -14.92 14.92
N ALA A 72 -5.09 -14.45 16.11
CA ALA A 72 -5.93 -15.19 17.04
C ALA A 72 -7.40 -15.22 16.57
N GLU A 73 -7.86 -14.16 15.91
CA GLU A 73 -9.19 -14.09 15.29
C GLU A 73 -9.27 -14.90 13.98
N TYR A 74 -8.20 -14.93 13.18
CA TYR A 74 -8.23 -15.59 11.86
C TYR A 74 -8.05 -17.11 11.91
N ARG A 75 -7.29 -17.63 12.89
CA ARG A 75 -7.07 -19.08 13.07
C ARG A 75 -8.36 -19.89 13.21
N PRO A 76 -9.31 -19.54 14.10
CA PRO A 76 -10.54 -20.32 14.26
C PRO A 76 -11.43 -20.26 13.01
N VAL A 77 -11.48 -19.12 12.30
CA VAL A 77 -12.23 -19.01 11.04
C VAL A 77 -11.65 -19.93 9.97
N ARG A 78 -10.32 -20.02 9.87
CA ARG A 78 -9.69 -20.91 8.89
C ARG A 78 -9.92 -22.39 9.15
N ALA A 79 -9.88 -22.80 10.41
CA ALA A 79 -10.23 -24.16 10.81
C ALA A 79 -11.70 -24.47 10.49
N ALA A 80 -12.61 -23.58 10.90
CA ALA A 80 -14.05 -23.82 10.77
C ALA A 80 -14.56 -23.76 9.31
N GLU A 81 -14.09 -22.81 8.51
CA GLU A 81 -14.62 -22.55 7.17
C GLU A 81 -13.85 -23.30 6.07
N PHE A 82 -12.58 -23.61 6.31
CA PHE A 82 -11.70 -24.16 5.27
C PHE A 82 -10.97 -25.45 5.69
N ASP A 83 -11.17 -25.95 6.91
CA ASP A 83 -10.52 -27.16 7.45
C ASP A 83 -8.98 -27.09 7.40
N ILE A 84 -8.42 -25.88 7.59
CA ILE A 84 -6.97 -25.67 7.56
C ILE A 84 -6.44 -25.26 8.94
N GLU A 85 -5.98 -26.25 9.68
CA GLU A 85 -5.26 -26.06 10.95
C GLU A 85 -3.86 -25.50 10.72
N LEU A 86 -3.42 -24.58 11.59
CA LEU A 86 -2.03 -24.15 11.65
C LEU A 86 -1.46 -24.47 13.02
N THR A 87 -0.26 -25.02 13.03
CA THR A 87 0.54 -25.16 14.22
C THR A 87 0.92 -23.78 14.78
N ALA A 88 1.32 -23.74 16.05
CA ALA A 88 1.81 -22.50 16.69
C ALA A 88 3.09 -21.95 16.03
N ALA A 89 3.81 -22.77 15.27
CA ALA A 89 5.03 -22.39 14.57
C ALA A 89 4.76 -21.72 13.21
N GLU A 90 3.61 -22.01 12.59
CA GLU A 90 3.25 -21.48 11.28
C GLU A 90 2.59 -20.11 11.43
N GLN A 91 3.35 -19.05 11.15
CA GLN A 91 2.88 -17.66 11.20
C GLN A 91 2.33 -17.24 9.84
N LEU A 92 1.20 -16.53 9.85
CA LEU A 92 0.59 -15.99 8.63
C LEU A 92 1.24 -14.67 8.17
N ARG A 93 1.95 -13.97 9.07
CA ARG A 93 2.66 -12.74 8.74
C ARG A 93 4.05 -13.04 8.18
N PRO A 94 4.47 -12.43 7.05
CA PRO A 94 5.85 -12.51 6.61
C PRO A 94 6.78 -11.93 7.67
N ARG A 95 7.85 -12.66 8.04
CA ARG A 95 8.94 -12.07 8.80
C ARG A 95 9.63 -11.05 7.89
N LEU A 96 9.58 -9.77 8.24
CA LEU A 96 10.62 -8.84 7.80
C LEU A 96 11.90 -9.33 8.49
N ALA A 97 12.68 -10.15 7.78
CA ALA A 97 14.02 -10.50 8.25
C ALA A 97 14.81 -9.20 8.31
N ALA A 98 15.11 -8.74 9.53
CA ALA A 98 16.12 -7.72 9.73
C ALA A 98 17.44 -8.31 9.22
N GLN A 99 17.94 -7.79 8.11
CA GLN A 99 19.32 -7.99 7.67
C GLN A 99 20.21 -6.95 8.35
#